data_AF-A0A098GHV5-F1
#
_entry.id   AF-A0A098GHV5-F1
#
_cell.length_a   1.000
_cell.length_b   1.000
_cell.length_c   1.000
_cell.angle_alpha   90.00
_cell.angle_beta   90.00
_cell.angle_gamma   90.00
#
_symmetry.space_group_name_H-M   'P 1'
#
loop_
_entity.id
_entity.type
_entity.pdbx_description
1 polymer ?
#
loop_
_entity_poly.entity_id
_entity_poly.type
_entity_poly.pdbx_seq_one_letter_code
_entity_poly.pdbx_strand_id
1 'polypeptide(L)'
;MNKVIIYTDFDGTVTRRPGGDLVFTNFYQSLLQGYKENVKQDYKRTSMKTPCEIQSLFEAKFGQYDKSFDCSQVDVDLLMSPDAILFFHEILLNDDVTVNIVTKNRSEYINAVFKYHGFSNEEIRKLTILDSGNKFRDVNSQLKRQNRETVNCVYILDDSERDYQEMFRAVKTNHYDEIRGYNKKPGEFEWIQYLRDIRAVTSLEADFKDGNTIMETTSHQLEVNNAENGETIDSADGEGKKGGIKRKHEDNDATAKDLPTSYKKRCIRPFFDSQPEDYAAKEPHLGDVSSTMNPPSV
;
A
#
# COMPACT_ATOMS: atom_id res chain seq x y z
N MET A 1 1.54 20.85 -16.21
CA MET A 1 1.78 20.10 -14.95
C MET A 1 0.96 18.83 -15.07
N ASN A 2 1.63 17.67 -15.14
CA ASN A 2 0.97 16.44 -15.55
C ASN A 2 0.47 15.65 -14.34
N LYS A 3 -0.80 15.78 -13.96
CA LYS A 3 -1.29 15.08 -12.76
C LYS A 3 -1.84 13.70 -13.08
N VAL A 4 -1.52 12.74 -12.23
CA VAL A 4 -2.10 11.40 -12.23
C VAL A 4 -2.98 11.23 -11.01
N ILE A 5 -4.18 10.70 -11.20
CA ILE A 5 -5.08 10.33 -10.10
C ILE A 5 -5.19 8.80 -10.07
N ILE A 6 -5.01 8.22 -8.89
CA ILE A 6 -5.15 6.79 -8.67
C ILE A 6 -6.36 6.56 -7.76
N TYR A 7 -7.29 5.72 -8.21
CA TYR A 7 -8.32 5.10 -7.40
C TYR A 7 -8.00 3.61 -7.27
N THR A 8 -7.81 3.14 -6.06
CA THR A 8 -7.53 1.74 -5.79
C THR A 8 -8.43 1.22 -4.69
N ASP A 9 -8.95 0.00 -4.83
CA ASP A 9 -9.43 -0.76 -3.68
C ASP A 9 -8.26 -1.10 -2.74
N PHE A 10 -8.58 -1.54 -1.52
CA PHE A 10 -7.60 -1.97 -0.54
C PHE A 10 -7.54 -3.50 -0.35
N ASP A 11 -8.66 -4.14 -0.08
CA ASP A 11 -8.69 -5.54 0.37
C ASP A 11 -8.84 -6.49 -0.82
N GLY A 12 -7.77 -7.17 -1.21
CA GLY A 12 -7.72 -7.99 -2.41
C GLY A 12 -7.06 -7.27 -3.59
N THR A 13 -6.87 -5.96 -3.48
CA THR A 13 -6.08 -5.17 -4.44
C THR A 13 -4.71 -4.81 -3.88
N VAL A 14 -4.65 -3.90 -2.89
CA VAL A 14 -3.38 -3.48 -2.24
C VAL A 14 -2.84 -4.57 -1.33
N THR A 15 -3.74 -5.20 -0.56
CA THR A 15 -3.48 -6.49 0.10
C THR A 15 -3.91 -7.64 -0.79
N ARG A 16 -3.59 -8.88 -0.44
CA ARG A 16 -3.91 -10.06 -1.26
C ARG A 16 -5.16 -10.82 -0.81
N ARG A 17 -5.79 -10.43 0.30
CA ARG A 17 -7.00 -11.08 0.81
C ARG A 17 -8.24 -10.23 0.54
N PRO A 18 -9.25 -10.75 -0.18
CA PRO A 18 -10.52 -10.05 -0.42
C PRO A 18 -11.21 -9.59 0.87
N GLY A 19 -11.80 -8.40 0.83
CA GLY A 19 -12.40 -7.76 2.01
C GLY A 19 -13.57 -8.50 2.64
N GLY A 20 -14.33 -9.28 1.86
CA GLY A 20 -15.53 -9.98 2.31
C GLY A 20 -15.26 -10.94 3.48
N ASP A 21 -14.16 -11.70 3.42
CA ASP A 21 -13.78 -12.66 4.46
C ASP A 21 -12.83 -12.05 5.49
N LEU A 22 -12.01 -11.08 5.07
CA LEU A 22 -10.99 -10.44 5.89
C LEU A 22 -11.54 -9.87 7.19
N VAL A 23 -12.64 -9.12 7.11
CA VAL A 23 -13.21 -8.40 8.26
C VAL A 23 -13.76 -9.34 9.34
N PHE A 24 -13.96 -10.62 9.03
CA PHE A 24 -14.45 -11.63 9.97
C PHE A 24 -13.35 -12.57 10.49
N THR A 25 -12.09 -12.38 10.06
CA THR A 25 -10.97 -13.16 10.57
C THR A 25 -10.72 -12.87 12.05
N ASN A 26 -10.20 -13.86 12.79
CA ASN A 26 -9.86 -13.69 14.20
C ASN A 26 -8.88 -12.53 14.41
N PHE A 27 -7.87 -12.40 13.53
CA PHE A 27 -6.93 -11.30 13.61
C PHE A 27 -7.60 -9.95 13.44
N TYR A 28 -8.40 -9.75 12.38
CA TYR A 28 -9.08 -8.47 12.17
C TYR A 28 -10.03 -8.13 13.33
N GLN A 29 -10.82 -9.11 13.79
CA GLN A 29 -11.71 -8.94 14.94
C GLN A 29 -10.94 -8.60 16.22
N SER A 30 -9.71 -9.12 16.37
CA SER A 30 -8.82 -8.76 17.49
C SER A 30 -8.40 -7.29 17.48
N LEU A 31 -8.56 -6.55 16.37
CA LEU A 31 -8.30 -5.11 16.32
C LEU A 31 -9.43 -4.27 16.95
N LEU A 32 -10.59 -4.87 17.17
CA LEU A 32 -11.77 -4.20 17.72
C LEU A 32 -11.74 -4.15 19.24
N GLN A 33 -12.32 -3.10 19.83
CA GLN A 33 -12.49 -3.00 21.28
C GLN A 33 -13.43 -4.08 21.80
N GLY A 34 -13.10 -4.66 22.95
CA GLY A 34 -13.92 -5.70 23.58
C GLY A 34 -13.90 -7.05 22.87
N TYR A 35 -12.94 -7.29 21.97
CA TYR A 35 -12.76 -8.58 21.29
C TYR A 35 -12.80 -9.77 22.26
N LYS A 36 -13.62 -10.76 21.89
CA LYS A 36 -13.69 -12.07 22.50
C LYS A 36 -13.57 -13.11 21.40
N GLU A 37 -12.72 -14.10 21.65
CA GLU A 37 -12.52 -15.20 20.71
C GLU A 37 -13.85 -15.88 20.36
N ASN A 38 -14.04 -16.22 19.09
CA ASN A 38 -15.26 -16.84 18.54
C ASN A 38 -16.55 -16.01 18.63
N VAL A 39 -16.48 -14.73 19.03
CA VAL A 39 -17.63 -13.80 18.99
C VAL A 39 -17.44 -12.80 17.85
N LYS A 40 -18.27 -12.90 16.81
CA LYS A 40 -18.25 -11.94 15.70
C LYS A 40 -18.84 -10.61 16.14
N GLN A 41 -18.05 -9.56 16.05
CA GLN A 41 -18.48 -8.19 16.30
C GLN A 41 -18.77 -7.46 14.98
N ASP A 42 -19.69 -6.51 15.03
CA ASP A 42 -19.94 -5.59 13.92
C ASP A 42 -18.72 -4.67 13.76
N TYR A 43 -17.91 -4.92 12.74
CA TYR A 43 -16.69 -4.18 12.50
C TYR A 43 -16.90 -2.71 12.11
N LYS A 44 -18.08 -2.36 11.58
CA LYS A 44 -18.41 -0.97 11.21
C LYS A 44 -18.90 -0.17 12.40
N ARG A 45 -19.52 -0.82 13.40
CA ARG A 45 -20.06 -0.15 14.59
C ARG A 45 -19.16 -0.21 15.81
N THR A 46 -18.26 -1.19 15.88
CA THR A 46 -17.36 -1.36 17.02
C THR A 46 -16.10 -0.51 16.84
N SER A 47 -15.77 0.32 17.82
CA SER A 47 -14.52 1.10 17.82
C SER A 47 -13.30 0.21 17.69
N MET A 48 -12.27 0.68 16.97
CA MET A 48 -10.98 0.00 16.96
C MET A 48 -10.19 0.31 18.24
N LYS A 49 -9.25 -0.58 18.56
CA LYS A 49 -8.23 -0.31 19.58
C LYS A 49 -7.37 0.89 19.18
N THR A 50 -6.59 1.40 20.13
CA THR A 50 -5.70 2.54 19.85
C THR A 50 -4.62 2.15 18.83
N PRO A 51 -4.05 3.11 18.08
CA PRO A 51 -3.00 2.81 17.09
C PRO A 51 -1.83 2.01 17.66
N CYS A 52 -1.41 2.31 18.91
CA CYS A 52 -0.32 1.58 19.58
C CYS A 52 -0.68 0.11 19.86
N GLU A 53 -1.89 -0.14 20.35
CA GLU A 53 -2.38 -1.50 20.58
C GLU A 53 -2.52 -2.28 19.27
N ILE A 54 -3.00 -1.62 18.20
CA ILE A 54 -3.10 -2.25 16.88
C ILE A 54 -1.72 -2.65 16.37
N GLN A 55 -0.73 -1.76 16.40
CA GLN A 55 0.63 -2.10 15.94
C GLN A 55 1.23 -3.25 16.75
N SER A 56 1.01 -3.27 18.08
CA SER A 56 1.44 -4.37 18.93
C SER A 56 0.80 -5.71 18.54
N LEU A 57 -0.47 -5.69 18.10
CA LEU A 57 -1.17 -6.89 17.61
C LEU A 57 -0.63 -7.35 16.26
N PHE A 58 -0.30 -6.43 15.34
CA PHE A 58 0.36 -6.77 14.08
C PHE A 58 1.72 -7.42 14.34
N GLU A 59 2.57 -6.82 15.19
CA GLU A 59 3.87 -7.40 15.55
C GLU A 59 3.73 -8.76 16.24
N ALA A 60 2.74 -8.93 17.12
CA ALA A 60 2.48 -10.22 17.77
C ALA A 60 2.03 -11.31 16.80
N LYS A 61 1.31 -10.94 15.73
CA LYS A 61 0.79 -11.88 14.72
C LYS A 61 1.82 -12.23 13.64
N PHE A 62 2.54 -11.23 13.15
CA PHE A 62 3.38 -11.34 11.95
C PHE A 62 4.87 -11.18 12.22
N GLY A 63 5.26 -10.85 13.45
CA GLY A 63 6.62 -10.45 13.80
C GLY A 63 6.90 -8.99 13.42
N GLN A 64 8.12 -8.54 13.68
CA GLN A 64 8.58 -7.22 13.23
C GLN A 64 8.73 -7.23 11.71
N TYR A 65 8.27 -6.16 11.05
CA TYR A 65 8.47 -6.00 9.62
C TYR A 65 9.87 -5.45 9.35
N ASP A 66 10.75 -6.29 8.80
CA ASP A 66 12.11 -5.93 8.44
C ASP A 66 12.58 -6.63 7.15
N LYS A 67 13.87 -6.52 6.83
CA LYS A 67 14.46 -7.12 5.61
C LYS A 67 14.42 -8.66 5.60
N SER A 68 14.19 -9.28 6.74
CA SER A 68 14.13 -10.74 6.93
C SER A 68 12.69 -11.26 7.09
N PHE A 69 11.69 -10.40 6.86
CA PHE A 69 10.28 -10.76 7.01
C PHE A 69 9.89 -11.99 6.18
N ASP A 70 9.30 -12.98 6.85
CA ASP A 70 8.85 -14.22 6.20
C ASP A 70 7.53 -13.99 5.43
N CYS A 71 7.63 -13.94 4.10
CA CYS A 71 6.48 -13.80 3.22
C CYS A 71 5.65 -15.09 3.05
N SER A 72 6.01 -16.20 3.71
CA SER A 72 5.32 -17.50 3.63
C SER A 72 4.44 -17.81 4.84
N GLN A 73 4.49 -16.97 5.89
CA GLN A 73 3.71 -17.19 7.11
C GLN A 73 2.19 -17.14 6.88
N VAL A 74 1.44 -17.77 7.78
CA VAL A 74 -0.03 -17.80 7.71
C VAL A 74 -0.60 -16.39 7.80
N ASP A 75 -1.64 -16.12 7.00
CA ASP A 75 -2.34 -14.83 6.92
C ASP A 75 -1.51 -13.65 6.36
N VAL A 76 -0.35 -13.91 5.76
CA VAL A 76 0.48 -12.88 5.10
C VAL A 76 -0.19 -12.22 3.89
N ASP A 77 -1.30 -12.78 3.41
CA ASP A 77 -2.19 -12.18 2.42
C ASP A 77 -3.07 -11.05 2.98
N LEU A 78 -3.16 -10.89 4.31
CA LEU A 78 -3.71 -9.69 4.97
C LEU A 78 -2.79 -8.46 4.86
N LEU A 79 -1.57 -8.66 4.40
CA LEU A 79 -0.54 -7.63 4.26
C LEU A 79 -0.35 -7.24 2.79
N MET A 80 0.36 -6.13 2.58
CA MET A 80 0.74 -5.70 1.23
C MET A 80 1.82 -6.62 0.65
N SER A 81 1.82 -6.81 -0.67
CA SER A 81 2.94 -7.46 -1.34
C SER A 81 4.18 -6.56 -1.35
N PRO A 82 5.41 -7.11 -1.45
CA PRO A 82 6.61 -6.30 -1.60
C PRO A 82 6.55 -5.29 -2.75
N ASP A 83 5.98 -5.68 -3.89
CA ASP A 83 5.83 -4.81 -5.05
C ASP A 83 4.83 -3.67 -4.81
N ALA A 84 3.73 -3.93 -4.08
CA ALA A 84 2.80 -2.88 -3.67
C ALA A 84 3.45 -1.89 -2.71
N ILE A 85 4.24 -2.38 -1.74
CA ILE A 85 4.98 -1.54 -0.79
C ILE A 85 5.94 -0.61 -1.53
N LEU A 86 6.74 -1.16 -2.44
CA LEU A 86 7.65 -0.37 -3.29
C LEU A 86 6.88 0.69 -4.09
N PHE A 87 5.78 0.28 -4.73
CA PHE A 87 4.92 1.18 -5.49
C PHE A 87 4.46 2.36 -4.64
N PHE A 88 3.86 2.11 -3.46
CA PHE A 88 3.34 3.17 -2.60
C PHE A 88 4.41 4.10 -2.03
N HIS A 89 5.57 3.58 -1.60
CA HIS A 89 6.67 4.44 -1.15
C HIS A 89 7.10 5.41 -2.26
N GLU A 90 7.19 4.94 -3.50
CA GLU A 90 7.61 5.76 -4.64
C GLU A 90 6.56 6.79 -5.04
N ILE A 91 5.30 6.38 -5.21
CA ILE A 91 4.26 7.31 -5.69
C ILE A 91 3.85 8.34 -4.64
N LEU A 92 3.95 8.03 -3.34
CA LEU A 92 3.60 8.99 -2.29
C LEU A 92 4.66 10.09 -2.15
N LEU A 93 5.87 9.92 -2.68
CA LEU A 93 6.84 11.00 -2.78
C LEU A 93 6.55 11.97 -3.94
N ASN A 94 5.72 11.57 -4.91
CA ASN A 94 5.44 12.36 -6.11
C ASN A 94 4.19 13.24 -5.92
N ASP A 95 4.39 14.56 -5.86
CA ASP A 95 3.29 15.52 -5.65
C ASP A 95 2.39 15.73 -6.89
N ASP A 96 2.79 15.21 -8.06
CA ASP A 96 1.93 15.14 -9.25
C ASP A 96 1.02 13.90 -9.25
N VAL A 97 1.14 13.01 -8.25
CA VAL A 97 0.29 11.83 -8.09
C VAL A 97 -0.62 12.00 -6.89
N THR A 98 -1.93 11.87 -7.11
CA THR A 98 -2.93 11.82 -6.03
C THR A 98 -3.42 10.39 -5.84
N VAL A 99 -3.26 9.86 -4.62
CA VAL A 99 -3.64 8.49 -4.27
C VAL A 99 -4.93 8.47 -3.46
N ASN A 100 -5.96 7.81 -3.99
CA ASN A 100 -7.25 7.63 -3.34
C ASN A 100 -7.53 6.14 -3.14
N ILE A 101 -7.62 5.72 -1.87
CA ILE A 101 -8.04 4.37 -1.52
C ILE A 101 -9.57 4.37 -1.35
N VAL A 102 -10.29 3.64 -2.20
CA VAL A 102 -11.75 3.57 -2.22
C VAL A 102 -12.19 2.21 -1.72
N THR A 103 -12.71 2.16 -0.50
CA THR A 103 -12.83 0.91 0.24
C THR A 103 -14.16 0.77 0.97
N LYS A 104 -14.54 -0.48 1.26
CA LYS A 104 -15.59 -0.81 2.23
C LYS A 104 -15.01 -1.10 3.61
N ASN A 105 -13.70 -1.15 3.77
CA ASN A 105 -13.03 -1.29 5.05
C ASN A 105 -13.04 0.02 5.83
N ARG A 106 -12.15 0.20 6.79
CA ARG A 106 -12.05 1.41 7.61
C ARG A 106 -10.67 2.02 7.51
N SER A 107 -10.62 3.35 7.50
CA SER A 107 -9.37 4.10 7.46
C SER A 107 -8.38 3.72 8.55
N GLU A 108 -8.82 3.36 9.76
CA GLU A 108 -7.88 3.01 10.84
C GLU A 108 -7.13 1.70 10.57
N TYR A 109 -7.78 0.70 9.97
CA TYR A 109 -7.12 -0.55 9.56
C TYR A 109 -6.12 -0.29 8.44
N ILE A 110 -6.52 0.47 7.42
CA ILE A 110 -5.65 0.82 6.29
C ILE A 110 -4.40 1.54 6.79
N ASN A 111 -4.57 2.58 7.61
CA ASN A 111 -3.46 3.31 8.23
C ASN A 111 -2.56 2.39 9.05
N ALA A 112 -3.14 1.41 9.76
CA ALA A 112 -2.36 0.45 10.53
C ALA A 112 -1.53 -0.50 9.66
N VAL A 113 -2.06 -0.98 8.54
CA VAL A 113 -1.31 -1.83 7.58
C VAL A 113 -0.16 -1.03 6.97
N PHE A 114 -0.41 0.19 6.48
CA PHE A 114 0.67 1.07 6.01
C PHE A 114 1.70 1.32 7.11
N LYS A 115 1.27 1.60 8.35
CA LYS A 115 2.20 1.84 9.45
C LYS A 115 3.06 0.63 9.77
N TYR A 116 2.47 -0.56 9.75
CA TYR A 116 3.17 -1.82 9.99
C TYR A 116 4.27 -2.07 8.96
N HIS A 117 4.03 -1.73 7.69
CA HIS A 117 5.02 -1.83 6.61
C HIS A 117 6.07 -0.71 6.61
N GLY A 118 6.12 0.13 7.65
CA GLY A 118 7.19 1.12 7.83
C GLY A 118 6.91 2.49 7.21
N PHE A 119 5.70 2.75 6.70
CA PHE A 119 5.36 4.07 6.16
C PHE A 119 5.38 5.14 7.27
N SER A 120 5.93 6.29 6.93
CA SER A 120 5.96 7.48 7.78
C SER A 120 4.54 8.07 7.92
N ASN A 121 4.35 8.87 8.97
CA ASN A 121 3.08 9.58 9.13
C ASN A 121 2.85 10.61 8.03
N GLU A 122 3.90 11.12 7.39
CA GLU A 122 3.83 12.07 6.27
C GLU A 122 3.34 11.37 5.00
N GLU A 123 3.88 10.20 4.68
CA GLU A 123 3.39 9.38 3.55
C GLU A 123 1.92 8.99 3.75
N ILE A 124 1.57 8.51 4.95
CA ILE A 124 0.18 8.10 5.25
C ILE A 124 -0.79 9.29 5.11
N ARG A 125 -0.38 10.51 5.46
CA ARG A 125 -1.21 11.72 5.30
C ARG A 125 -1.49 12.11 3.85
N LYS A 126 -0.67 11.63 2.90
CA LYS A 126 -0.91 11.86 1.46
C LYS A 126 -1.98 10.94 0.89
N LEU A 127 -2.38 9.89 1.61
CA LEU A 127 -3.49 9.03 1.22
C LEU A 127 -4.83 9.73 1.47
N THR A 128 -5.67 9.76 0.44
CA THR A 128 -7.10 10.04 0.63
C THR A 128 -7.85 8.73 0.77
N ILE A 129 -8.45 8.47 1.94
CA ILE A 129 -9.23 7.25 2.16
C ILE A 129 -10.72 7.59 2.06
N LEU A 130 -11.41 6.95 1.12
CA LEU A 130 -12.84 7.07 0.88
C LEU A 130 -13.52 5.77 1.30
N ASP A 131 -14.03 5.72 2.53
CA ASP A 131 -14.49 4.50 3.20
C ASP A 131 -16.01 4.43 3.43
N SER A 132 -16.79 5.19 2.64
CA SER A 132 -18.25 5.23 2.76
C SER A 132 -18.93 3.91 2.34
N GLY A 133 -18.21 3.07 1.60
CA GLY A 133 -18.68 1.81 1.04
C GLY A 133 -19.45 1.93 -0.28
N ASN A 134 -19.67 3.14 -0.79
CA ASN A 134 -20.27 3.39 -2.10
C ASN A 134 -19.23 4.00 -3.06
N LYS A 135 -18.52 3.12 -3.78
CA LYS A 135 -17.36 3.51 -4.60
C LYS A 135 -17.72 4.50 -5.71
N PHE A 136 -18.85 4.31 -6.41
CA PHE A 136 -19.29 5.26 -7.43
C PHE A 136 -19.49 6.65 -6.83
N ARG A 137 -20.23 6.74 -5.70
CA ARG A 137 -20.51 8.04 -5.07
C ARG A 137 -19.22 8.72 -4.61
N ASP A 138 -18.29 7.96 -4.04
CA ASP A 138 -17.05 8.48 -3.49
C ASP A 138 -16.15 9.04 -4.59
N VAL A 139 -15.91 8.26 -5.65
CA VAL A 139 -15.13 8.71 -6.82
C VAL A 139 -15.82 9.90 -7.49
N ASN A 140 -17.14 9.81 -7.76
CA ASN A 140 -17.88 10.88 -8.43
C ASN A 140 -17.87 12.19 -7.64
N SER A 141 -18.02 12.12 -6.31
CA SER A 141 -18.03 13.30 -5.46
C SER A 141 -16.65 13.96 -5.36
N GLN A 142 -15.59 13.15 -5.36
CA GLN A 142 -14.22 13.64 -5.37
C GLN A 142 -13.90 14.33 -6.69
N LEU A 143 -14.20 13.68 -7.84
CA LEU A 143 -13.87 14.21 -9.17
C LEU A 143 -14.60 15.51 -9.49
N LYS A 144 -15.84 15.70 -9.01
CA LYS A 144 -16.59 16.97 -9.16
C LYS A 144 -15.90 18.17 -8.50
N ARG A 145 -14.97 17.93 -7.57
CA ARG A 145 -14.20 18.98 -6.89
C ARG A 145 -12.83 19.19 -7.53
N GLN A 146 -12.44 18.34 -8.48
CA GLN A 146 -11.13 18.39 -9.15
C GLN A 146 -11.17 19.24 -10.41
N ASN A 147 -10.07 19.94 -10.69
CA ASN A 147 -9.88 20.59 -11.98
C ASN A 147 -9.40 19.58 -13.02
N ARG A 148 -10.34 19.09 -13.84
CA ARG A 148 -10.09 18.08 -14.87
C ARG A 148 -8.97 18.45 -15.84
N GLU A 149 -8.83 19.72 -16.19
CA GLU A 149 -7.84 20.19 -17.20
C GLU A 149 -6.38 19.98 -16.75
N THR A 150 -6.17 19.68 -15.47
CA THR A 150 -4.83 19.43 -14.91
C THR A 150 -4.46 17.95 -14.82
N VAL A 151 -5.37 17.04 -15.18
CA VAL A 151 -5.21 15.60 -14.99
C VAL A 151 -4.99 14.91 -16.33
N ASN A 152 -3.90 14.17 -16.43
CA ASN A 152 -3.47 13.50 -17.66
C ASN A 152 -3.97 12.07 -17.73
N CYS A 153 -4.09 11.39 -16.60
CA CYS A 153 -4.45 9.99 -16.56
C CYS A 153 -5.11 9.64 -15.23
N VAL A 154 -6.16 8.83 -15.29
CA VAL A 154 -6.82 8.25 -14.12
C VAL A 154 -6.58 6.74 -14.10
N TYR A 155 -6.01 6.24 -13.01
CA TYR A 155 -5.85 4.82 -12.76
C TYR A 155 -7.00 4.29 -11.90
N ILE A 156 -7.52 3.11 -12.23
CA ILE A 156 -8.59 2.44 -11.49
C ILE A 156 -8.19 0.99 -11.25
N LEU A 157 -7.98 0.60 -10.00
CA LEU A 157 -7.54 -0.74 -9.61
C LEU A 157 -8.52 -1.33 -8.60
N ASP A 158 -9.07 -2.51 -8.88
CA ASP A 158 -10.01 -3.19 -7.97
C ASP A 158 -10.11 -4.66 -8.35
N ASP A 159 -10.10 -5.58 -7.39
CA ASP A 159 -10.24 -7.01 -7.64
C ASP A 159 -11.70 -7.44 -7.87
N SER A 160 -12.64 -6.68 -7.31
CA SER A 160 -14.07 -6.91 -7.50
C SER A 160 -14.53 -6.25 -8.80
N GLU A 161 -14.90 -7.07 -9.81
CA GLU A 161 -15.40 -6.56 -11.10
C GLU A 161 -16.56 -5.57 -10.92
N ARG A 162 -17.46 -5.83 -9.97
CA ARG A 162 -18.57 -4.92 -9.69
C ARG A 162 -18.07 -3.57 -9.17
N ASP A 163 -17.16 -3.57 -8.21
CA ASP A 163 -16.66 -2.34 -7.58
C ASP A 163 -15.74 -1.56 -8.54
N TYR A 164 -14.95 -2.27 -9.36
CA TYR A 164 -14.22 -1.75 -10.50
C TYR A 164 -15.14 -0.96 -11.45
N GLN A 165 -16.23 -1.59 -11.92
CA GLN A 165 -17.17 -0.97 -12.86
C GLN A 165 -17.86 0.27 -12.25
N GLU A 166 -18.15 0.25 -10.96
CA GLU A 166 -18.72 1.42 -10.26
C GLU A 166 -17.73 2.60 -10.23
N MET A 167 -16.44 2.36 -9.97
CA MET A 167 -15.41 3.41 -10.05
C MET A 167 -15.20 3.88 -11.50
N PHE A 168 -15.12 2.95 -12.45
CA PHE A 168 -14.96 3.24 -13.88
C PHE A 168 -16.10 4.11 -14.40
N ARG A 169 -17.35 3.76 -14.06
CA ARG A 169 -18.53 4.55 -14.41
C ARG A 169 -18.46 5.96 -13.84
N ALA A 170 -18.00 6.13 -12.60
CA ALA A 170 -17.84 7.44 -11.99
C ALA A 170 -16.82 8.31 -12.73
N VAL A 171 -15.67 7.75 -13.09
CA VAL A 171 -14.63 8.45 -13.87
C VAL A 171 -15.16 8.86 -15.25
N LYS A 172 -15.83 7.95 -15.97
CA LYS A 172 -16.45 8.26 -17.27
C LYS A 172 -17.57 9.29 -17.20
N THR A 173 -18.37 9.28 -16.14
CA THR A 173 -19.43 10.29 -15.90
C THR A 173 -18.85 11.69 -15.71
N ASN A 174 -17.59 11.79 -15.26
CA ASN A 174 -16.88 13.06 -15.12
C ASN A 174 -16.00 13.39 -16.35
N HIS A 175 -16.24 12.69 -17.47
CA HIS A 175 -15.65 12.99 -18.77
C HIS A 175 -14.10 12.99 -18.79
N TYR A 176 -13.49 12.04 -18.08
CA TYR A 176 -12.05 11.76 -18.24
C TYR A 176 -11.83 10.81 -19.40
N ASP A 177 -10.92 11.19 -20.30
CA ASP A 177 -10.67 10.46 -21.55
C ASP A 177 -9.61 9.38 -21.34
N GLU A 178 -8.49 9.73 -20.69
CA GLU A 178 -7.36 8.85 -20.41
C GLU A 178 -7.57 8.07 -19.09
N ILE A 179 -8.01 6.83 -19.22
CA ILE A 179 -8.28 5.92 -18.08
C ILE A 179 -7.50 4.63 -18.27
N ARG A 180 -6.70 4.27 -17.27
CA ARG A 180 -6.01 2.97 -17.18
C ARG A 180 -6.66 2.14 -16.08
N GLY A 181 -7.50 1.21 -16.49
CA GLY A 181 -8.27 0.36 -15.59
C GLY A 181 -7.70 -1.06 -15.50
N TYR A 182 -7.58 -1.58 -14.28
CA TYR A 182 -7.05 -2.91 -13.98
C TYR A 182 -7.98 -3.63 -13.01
N ASN A 183 -8.82 -4.54 -13.53
CA ASN A 183 -9.49 -5.55 -12.73
C ASN A 183 -8.69 -6.86 -12.79
N LYS A 184 -8.06 -7.23 -11.67
CA LYS A 184 -7.17 -8.40 -11.55
C LYS A 184 -7.53 -9.16 -10.29
N LYS A 185 -7.24 -10.46 -10.25
CA LYS A 185 -7.45 -11.22 -9.00
C LYS A 185 -6.44 -10.77 -7.95
N PRO A 186 -6.72 -11.02 -6.66
CA PRO A 186 -5.76 -10.74 -5.61
C PRO A 186 -4.42 -11.41 -5.85
N GLY A 187 -3.34 -10.62 -5.76
CA GLY A 187 -1.98 -11.06 -6.04
C GLY A 187 -1.55 -11.03 -7.51
N GLU A 188 -2.45 -10.71 -8.46
CA GLU A 188 -2.15 -10.63 -9.90
C GLU A 188 -1.97 -9.18 -10.40
N PHE A 189 -1.89 -8.20 -9.49
CA PHE A 189 -1.64 -6.80 -9.82
C PHE A 189 -0.15 -6.55 -10.10
N GLU A 190 0.16 -6.00 -11.26
CA GLU A 190 1.52 -5.75 -11.72
C GLU A 190 2.06 -4.38 -11.24
N TRP A 191 2.15 -4.20 -9.92
CA TRP A 191 2.51 -2.91 -9.29
C TRP A 191 3.79 -2.26 -9.86
N ILE A 192 4.81 -3.06 -10.18
CA ILE A 192 6.06 -2.55 -10.77
C ILE A 192 5.84 -2.00 -12.19
N GLN A 193 4.97 -2.64 -12.98
CA GLN A 193 4.63 -2.13 -14.31
C GLN A 193 3.84 -0.83 -14.19
N TYR A 194 2.88 -0.76 -13.26
CA TYR A 194 2.10 0.46 -13.03
C TYR A 194 2.99 1.62 -12.58
N LEU A 195 4.00 1.36 -11.73
CA LEU A 195 4.98 2.37 -11.33
C LEU A 195 5.75 2.94 -12.53
N ARG A 196 6.23 2.08 -13.43
CA ARG A 196 6.96 2.49 -14.65
C ARG A 196 6.07 3.34 -15.56
N ASP A 197 4.83 2.91 -15.76
CA ASP A 197 3.85 3.62 -16.57
C ASP A 197 3.52 5.01 -16.02
N ILE A 198 3.32 5.12 -14.69
CA ILE A 198 3.05 6.40 -14.05
C ILE A 198 4.24 7.33 -14.17
N ARG A 199 5.46 6.83 -13.94
CA ARG A 199 6.69 7.62 -14.11
C ARG A 199 6.83 8.18 -15.52
N ALA A 200 6.46 7.41 -16.54
CA ALA A 200 6.50 7.88 -17.93
C ALA A 200 5.50 9.01 -18.24
N VAL A 201 4.40 9.11 -17.47
CA VAL A 201 3.37 10.14 -17.66
C VAL A 201 3.65 11.41 -16.82
N THR A 202 4.14 11.22 -15.59
CA THR A 202 4.44 12.34 -14.67
C THR A 202 5.78 13.00 -14.97
N SER A 203 6.71 12.28 -15.60
CA SER A 203 7.94 12.85 -16.14
C SER A 203 7.68 13.35 -17.56
N LEU A 204 7.45 14.66 -17.74
CA LEU A 204 7.88 15.31 -18.99
C LEU A 204 9.39 15.11 -19.06
N GLU A 205 9.92 14.47 -20.12
CA GLU A 205 11.34 14.24 -20.39
C GLU A 205 12.27 15.15 -19.57
N ALA A 206 12.78 14.64 -18.44
CA ALA A 206 14.02 15.14 -17.89
C ALA A 206 15.13 14.51 -18.75
N ASP A 207 15.49 15.19 -19.83
CA ASP A 207 16.74 15.06 -20.59
C ASP A 207 17.44 13.69 -20.52
N PHE A 208 16.99 12.73 -21.33
CA PHE A 208 17.90 11.74 -21.91
C PHE A 208 18.35 12.23 -23.29
N LYS A 209 19.00 13.41 -23.31
CA LYS A 209 19.99 13.74 -24.33
C LYS A 209 21.35 13.29 -23.82
N ASP A 210 21.59 11.98 -23.88
CA ASP A 210 22.94 11.44 -24.05
C ASP A 210 22.89 10.37 -25.14
N GLY A 211 22.41 10.81 -26.30
CA GLY A 211 22.65 10.16 -27.57
C GLY A 211 23.71 10.96 -28.32
N ASN A 212 24.92 10.39 -28.38
CA ASN A 212 25.98 10.63 -29.36
C ASN A 212 27.14 11.56 -28.97
N THR A 213 28.28 10.96 -28.60
CA THR A 213 29.70 11.26 -28.94
C THR A 213 30.54 10.53 -27.88
N ILE A 214 31.22 9.41 -28.12
CA ILE A 214 32.47 9.25 -28.90
C ILE A 214 32.59 7.78 -29.40
N MET A 215 32.92 7.63 -30.69
CA MET A 215 33.39 6.40 -31.34
C MET A 215 34.84 6.05 -30.94
N GLU A 216 35.14 4.74 -31.00
CA GLU A 216 36.46 4.13 -31.27
C GLU A 216 37.59 4.48 -30.29
N THR A 217 38.05 3.58 -29.44
CA THR A 217 39.03 2.52 -29.79
C THR A 217 39.08 1.60 -28.56
N THR A 218 38.94 0.28 -28.65
CA THR A 218 40.06 -0.64 -28.92
C THR A 218 39.45 -2.04 -29.07
N SER A 219 39.37 -2.53 -30.30
CA SER A 219 39.14 -3.95 -30.58
C SER A 219 40.42 -4.49 -31.18
N HIS A 220 41.30 -5.04 -30.35
CA HIS A 220 42.28 -6.02 -30.80
C HIS A 220 42.69 -6.92 -29.64
N GLN A 221 42.76 -8.21 -29.98
CA GLN A 221 43.28 -9.34 -29.21
C GLN A 221 42.26 -10.05 -28.30
N LEU A 222 41.61 -11.05 -28.89
CA LEU A 222 41.80 -12.44 -28.48
C LEU A 222 41.28 -13.35 -29.61
N GLU A 223 42.14 -13.55 -30.61
CA GLU A 223 42.04 -14.71 -31.49
C GLU A 223 42.72 -15.90 -30.80
N VAL A 224 41.94 -16.98 -30.69
CA VAL A 224 42.28 -18.35 -31.09
C VAL A 224 43.63 -18.89 -30.59
N ASN A 225 43.56 -19.86 -29.66
CA ASN A 225 44.47 -21.00 -29.65
C ASN A 225 43.67 -22.27 -29.38
N ASN A 226 43.45 -23.05 -30.44
CA ASN A 226 43.02 -24.45 -30.39
C ASN A 226 44.07 -25.28 -31.14
N ALA A 227 44.66 -26.26 -30.44
CA ALA A 227 45.34 -27.48 -30.88
C ALA A 227 46.26 -27.90 -29.71
N GLU A 228 46.40 -29.13 -29.26
CA GLU A 228 45.97 -30.46 -29.68
C GLU A 228 46.31 -31.41 -28.50
N ASN A 229 45.95 -32.69 -28.63
CA ASN A 229 46.14 -33.84 -27.71
C ASN A 229 44.93 -34.04 -26.78
N GLY A 230 44.02 -34.99 -26.97
CA GLY A 230 44.15 -36.30 -27.61
C GLY A 230 44.39 -37.34 -26.52
N GLU A 231 43.31 -37.98 -26.03
CA GLU A 231 43.26 -39.41 -25.72
C GLU A 231 41.85 -39.86 -25.29
N THR A 232 41.47 -40.97 -25.89
CA THR A 232 40.30 -41.84 -25.72
C THR A 232 40.15 -42.43 -24.30
N ILE A 233 38.92 -42.81 -23.92
CA ILE A 233 38.47 -44.21 -23.63
C ILE A 233 37.01 -44.18 -23.07
N ASP A 234 36.18 -45.04 -23.67
CA ASP A 234 35.03 -45.85 -23.20
C ASP A 234 34.43 -45.66 -21.79
N SER A 235 33.21 -46.10 -21.44
CA SER A 235 31.95 -46.57 -22.04
C SER A 235 31.10 -47.04 -20.82
N ALA A 236 29.79 -47.11 -21.01
CA ALA A 236 28.84 -48.03 -20.32
C ALA A 236 28.22 -47.66 -18.94
N ASP A 237 26.89 -47.54 -19.00
CA ASP A 237 25.84 -48.30 -18.31
C ASP A 237 25.73 -48.36 -16.77
N GLY A 238 24.49 -48.24 -16.29
CA GLY A 238 24.13 -48.69 -14.93
C GLY A 238 22.74 -48.30 -14.45
N GLU A 239 21.76 -49.17 -14.71
CA GLU A 239 20.38 -49.14 -14.21
C GLU A 239 20.25 -49.15 -12.66
N GLY A 240 19.14 -48.58 -12.16
CA GLY A 240 18.19 -49.40 -11.39
C GLY A 240 17.97 -49.15 -9.89
N LYS A 241 16.66 -49.16 -9.55
CA LYS A 241 15.97 -49.66 -8.33
C LYS A 241 15.56 -48.71 -7.20
N LYS A 242 14.24 -48.49 -7.18
CA LYS A 242 13.26 -48.79 -6.11
C LYS A 242 13.80 -49.04 -4.68
N GLY A 243 13.25 -48.30 -3.72
CA GLY A 243 13.18 -48.68 -2.32
C GLY A 243 12.13 -47.85 -1.58
N GLY A 244 10.94 -48.44 -1.35
CA GLY A 244 9.92 -47.85 -0.48
C GLY A 244 10.22 -48.12 0.99
N ILE A 245 9.87 -47.17 1.85
CA ILE A 245 9.74 -47.39 3.30
C ILE A 245 8.45 -46.72 3.78
N LYS A 246 7.49 -47.57 4.19
CA LYS A 246 6.39 -47.26 5.10
C LYS A 246 6.91 -47.15 6.52
N ARG A 247 6.31 -46.25 7.31
CA ARG A 247 6.06 -46.24 8.79
C ARG A 247 5.92 -44.76 9.19
N LYS A 248 5.10 -44.32 10.14
CA LYS A 248 4.05 -44.88 10.99
C LYS A 248 3.35 -43.64 11.59
N HIS A 249 2.08 -43.80 11.94
CA HIS A 249 1.34 -42.91 12.83
C HIS A 249 2.11 -42.60 14.12
N GLU A 250 2.02 -41.36 14.58
CA GLU A 250 1.95 -41.04 16.00
C GLU A 250 1.16 -39.74 16.18
N ASP A 251 -0.01 -39.89 16.81
CA ASP A 251 -0.80 -38.83 17.40
C ASP A 251 -0.01 -38.18 18.53
N ASN A 252 -0.09 -36.85 18.66
CA ASN A 252 0.12 -36.19 19.94
C ASN A 252 -0.77 -34.95 20.05
N ASP A 253 -1.83 -35.17 20.81
CA ASP A 253 -2.67 -34.19 21.48
C ASP A 253 -1.81 -33.44 22.52
N ALA A 254 -1.78 -32.11 22.45
CA ALA A 254 -1.13 -31.27 23.44
C ALA A 254 -2.00 -30.03 23.73
N THR A 255 -2.78 -30.20 24.78
CA THR A 255 -3.54 -29.22 25.55
C THR A 255 -2.86 -27.87 25.74
N ALA A 256 -3.66 -26.83 25.56
CA ALA A 256 -3.43 -25.45 25.95
C ALA A 256 -3.04 -25.30 27.43
N LYS A 257 -1.93 -24.58 27.70
CA LYS A 257 -1.67 -23.91 28.97
C LYS A 257 -0.85 -22.63 28.76
N ASP A 258 -1.36 -21.57 29.37
CA ASP A 258 -0.65 -20.42 29.97
C ASP A 258 0.04 -19.39 29.04
N LEU A 259 -0.71 -18.34 28.70
CA LEU A 259 -0.18 -17.03 28.30
C LEU A 259 0.25 -16.24 29.56
N PRO A 260 1.52 -15.78 29.69
CA PRO A 260 1.90 -14.88 30.76
C PRO A 260 1.47 -13.44 30.47
N THR A 261 0.66 -12.90 31.37
CA THR A 261 0.43 -11.47 31.58
C THR A 261 1.73 -10.78 32.00
N SER A 262 2.39 -10.04 31.09
CA SER A 262 3.09 -8.78 31.42
C SER A 262 3.80 -8.17 30.20
N TYR A 263 3.12 -7.26 29.50
CA TYR A 263 3.81 -6.22 28.72
C TYR A 263 3.16 -4.87 29.00
N LYS A 264 3.53 -4.28 30.13
CA LYS A 264 3.65 -2.81 30.23
C LYS A 264 5.10 -2.47 29.90
N LYS A 265 5.38 -2.12 28.64
CA LYS A 265 6.61 -1.42 28.28
C LYS A 265 6.29 -0.15 27.51
N ARG A 266 7.04 0.87 27.91
CA ARG A 266 6.89 2.31 27.63
C ARG A 266 6.91 2.58 26.13
N CYS A 267 5.94 3.36 25.66
CA CYS A 267 6.10 4.12 24.43
C CYS A 267 7.30 5.06 24.61
N ILE A 268 8.37 4.80 23.88
CA ILE A 268 9.47 5.75 23.69
C ILE A 268 8.89 6.86 22.79
N ARG A 269 8.80 8.07 23.32
CA ARG A 269 8.51 9.27 22.52
C ARG A 269 9.61 9.42 21.47
N PRO A 270 9.30 9.72 20.20
CA PRO A 270 10.35 10.18 19.29
C PRO A 270 10.85 11.54 19.79
N PHE A 271 12.17 11.62 19.80
CA PHE A 271 13.03 12.75 20.14
C PHE A 271 12.60 14.01 19.36
N PHE A 272 12.36 15.10 20.10
CA PHE A 272 12.31 16.47 19.57
C PHE A 272 13.67 17.09 19.83
N ASP A 273 14.27 17.68 18.81
CA ASP A 273 15.24 18.78 18.83
C ASP A 273 15.23 19.32 17.39
N SER A 274 15.14 20.61 17.07
CA SER A 274 15.26 21.83 17.87
C SER A 274 14.91 23.01 16.93
N GLN A 275 14.12 23.98 17.40
CA GLN A 275 14.12 25.35 16.86
C GLN A 275 15.39 26.08 17.33
N PRO A 276 15.87 27.10 16.60
CA PRO A 276 15.64 28.50 17.03
C PRO A 276 15.43 29.44 15.81
N GLU A 277 14.97 30.70 15.85
CA GLU A 277 14.49 31.65 16.86
C GLU A 277 13.80 32.80 16.10
N ASP A 278 12.99 33.59 16.82
CA ASP A 278 12.69 35.01 16.66
C ASP A 278 12.13 35.58 15.33
N TYR A 279 10.86 36.00 15.37
CA TYR A 279 10.53 37.40 15.09
C TYR A 279 9.41 37.91 16.00
N ALA A 280 9.71 39.05 16.63
CA ALA A 280 8.95 39.73 17.65
C ALA A 280 7.62 40.34 17.17
N ALA A 281 6.74 40.50 18.16
CA ALA A 281 5.43 41.11 18.13
C ALA A 281 5.38 42.57 17.61
N LYS A 282 4.26 42.92 16.97
CA LYS A 282 3.60 44.23 17.11
C LYS A 282 2.08 44.08 16.97
N GLU A 283 1.37 44.25 18.07
CA GLU A 283 -0.03 44.72 18.05
C GLU A 283 -0.08 46.17 17.56
N PRO A 284 -1.26 46.65 17.13
CA PRO A 284 -1.83 47.70 17.97
C PRO A 284 -3.34 47.58 18.23
N HIS A 285 -3.64 48.04 19.45
CA HIS A 285 -4.88 48.50 20.06
C HIS A 285 -5.97 49.12 19.17
N LEU A 286 -7.21 48.68 19.48
CA LEU A 286 -8.41 49.45 19.83
C LEU A 286 -8.65 50.84 19.18
N GLY A 287 -9.79 50.93 18.49
CA GLY A 287 -10.51 52.18 18.24
C GLY A 287 -12.02 51.90 18.15
N ASP A 288 -12.70 52.05 19.28
CA ASP A 288 -14.15 52.14 19.42
C ASP A 288 -14.67 53.42 18.73
N VAL A 289 -15.70 53.32 17.88
CA VAL A 289 -16.67 54.42 17.69
C VAL A 289 -18.08 53.84 17.48
N SER A 290 -18.90 54.05 18.50
CA SER A 290 -20.36 54.01 18.53
C SER A 290 -20.99 55.05 17.59
N SER A 291 -22.08 54.72 16.88
CA SER A 291 -23.41 55.32 17.14
C SER A 291 -24.49 54.98 16.08
N THR A 292 -25.70 54.77 16.61
CA THR A 292 -27.06 55.15 16.10
C THR A 292 -27.77 54.36 14.98
N MET A 293 -28.80 53.59 15.41
CA MET A 293 -30.26 53.72 15.12
C MET A 293 -30.67 54.53 13.87
N ASN A 294 -31.62 54.17 12.99
CA ASN A 294 -32.92 53.45 13.07
C ASN A 294 -33.39 53.02 11.64
N PRO A 295 -34.36 52.09 11.49
CA PRO A 295 -35.19 51.90 10.27
C PRO A 295 -36.45 52.82 10.32
N PRO A 296 -37.52 52.73 9.48
CA PRO A 296 -37.78 52.04 8.19
C PRO A 296 -38.40 52.97 7.09
N SER A 297 -38.74 52.39 5.92
CA SER A 297 -39.92 52.58 5.00
C SER A 297 -39.46 52.23 3.55
N VAL A 298 -40.10 51.43 2.71
CA VAL A 298 -41.51 51.18 2.35
C VAL A 298 -41.62 49.73 1.87
#